data_AF-A0A1H1HJN6-F1
#
_entry.id   AF-A0A1H1HJN6-F1
#
_cell.length_a   1.000
_cell.length_b   1.000
_cell.length_c   1.000
_cell.angle_alpha   90.00
_cell.angle_beta   90.00
_cell.angle_gamma   90.00
#
_symmetry.space_group_name_H-M   'P 1'
#
loop_
_entity.id
_entity.type
_entity.pdbx_description
1 polymer ?
#
loop_
_entity_poly.entity_id
_entity_poly.type
_entity_poly.pdbx_seq_one_letter_code
_entity_poly.pdbx_strand_id
1 'polypeptide(L)'
;MTTEIDLREQPVDEYRTYLFEVLNDAGAGDTFEIVAEEDVDPYLVRYQLEHDRALEWEYDHPDAEPRKLQLSVGDLLDGEFGTIDVRDLKPQRRHEALLEIFNGLDASEGFVLVNDHDPKPLYHELSSMHGDVVGWEYENKGDGEWRVEIEKTGESEAEDGDVVTSYDVRKIPKQERHPTIHHRYGMIPEGGTMEIIAPHEPRPLRQEFQQKYSDSFEWEIVDQKPGECRVHITKRGETDNAETDDGSTSLEIIEELDVRDLPPAQRHEKIFDSYADLTGGEGFVLVNDHDPKPLYHQFDAEAGPEFRWEYRKKEPGEFRVLIGKTETAAAASEPTESSGPPF
;
A
#
# COMPACT_ATOMS: atom_id res chain seq x y z
N MET A 1 17.53 31.85 21.18
CA MET A 1 18.63 31.92 20.18
C MET A 1 18.49 30.68 19.34
N THR A 2 18.66 30.75 18.02
CA THR A 2 18.54 29.55 17.17
C THR A 2 19.85 28.78 17.23
N THR A 3 19.78 27.52 17.67
CA THR A 3 20.94 26.61 17.73
C THR A 3 20.87 25.65 16.56
N GLU A 4 21.96 25.52 15.79
CA GLU A 4 22.03 24.61 14.66
C GLU A 4 22.48 23.22 15.13
N ILE A 5 21.75 22.17 14.73
CA ILE A 5 22.03 20.76 14.99
C ILE A 5 22.21 20.07 13.63
N ASP A 6 23.45 19.76 13.26
CA ASP A 6 23.74 19.02 12.04
C ASP A 6 23.97 17.53 12.35
N LEU A 7 22.94 16.71 12.19
CA LEU A 7 22.99 15.28 12.43
C LEU A 7 23.75 14.52 11.34
N ARG A 8 24.01 15.13 10.19
CA ARG A 8 24.81 14.50 9.12
C ARG A 8 26.27 14.28 9.52
N GLU A 9 26.72 14.99 10.56
CA GLU A 9 28.03 14.79 11.15
C GLU A 9 28.06 13.63 12.17
N GLN A 10 26.90 13.06 12.51
CA GLN A 10 26.76 11.96 13.45
C GLN A 10 26.42 10.65 12.72
N PRO A 11 26.79 9.48 13.28
CA PRO A 11 26.23 8.19 12.85
C PRO A 11 24.71 8.15 13.04
N VAL A 12 23.97 7.54 12.11
CA VAL A 12 22.50 7.44 12.16
C VAL A 12 22.02 6.78 13.46
N ASP A 13 22.71 5.73 13.92
CA ASP A 13 22.40 5.03 15.17
C ASP A 13 22.62 5.88 16.44
N GLU A 14 23.30 7.02 16.32
CA GLU A 14 23.55 7.97 17.42
C GLU A 14 22.61 9.18 17.40
N TYR A 15 21.76 9.35 16.37
CA TYR A 15 20.87 10.52 16.21
C TYR A 15 20.02 10.77 17.45
N ARG A 16 19.36 9.73 17.97
CA ARG A 16 18.53 9.81 19.17
C ARG A 16 19.32 10.34 20.36
N THR A 17 20.46 9.72 20.66
CA THR A 17 21.26 10.06 21.84
C THR A 17 21.73 11.52 21.76
N TYR A 18 22.22 11.93 20.60
CA TYR A 18 22.70 13.30 20.41
C TYR A 18 21.58 14.33 20.52
N LEU A 19 20.43 14.09 19.88
CA LEU A 19 19.26 14.96 20.00
C LEU A 19 18.82 15.13 21.46
N PHE A 20 18.75 14.03 22.22
CA PHE A 20 18.33 14.07 23.61
C PHE A 20 19.31 14.85 24.49
N GLU A 21 20.62 14.67 24.29
CA GLU A 21 21.64 15.43 25.01
C GLU A 21 21.50 16.94 24.77
N VAL A 22 21.33 17.35 23.50
CA VAL A 22 21.18 18.77 23.16
C VAL A 22 19.87 19.37 23.72
N LEU A 23 18.76 18.64 23.60
CA LEU A 23 17.45 19.12 24.05
C LEU A 23 17.32 19.16 25.58
N ASN A 24 18.05 18.32 26.31
CA ASN A 24 18.06 18.33 27.78
C ASN A 24 18.62 19.61 28.39
N ASP A 25 19.54 20.26 27.68
CA ASP A 25 20.08 21.56 28.08
C ASP A 25 19.19 22.75 27.64
N ALA A 26 18.15 22.51 26.84
CA ALA A 26 17.26 23.53 26.30
C ALA A 26 16.21 24.01 27.33
N GLY A 27 15.82 25.28 27.25
CA GLY A 27 14.69 25.86 27.97
C GLY A 27 13.46 26.04 27.08
N ALA A 28 12.30 26.27 27.70
CA ALA A 28 11.09 26.67 26.98
C ALA A 28 11.33 27.98 26.20
N GLY A 29 10.92 28.00 24.93
CA GLY A 29 11.15 29.08 23.97
C GLY A 29 12.48 29.00 23.21
N ASP A 30 13.32 28.00 23.48
CA ASP A 30 14.50 27.76 22.63
C ASP A 30 14.10 27.12 21.31
N THR A 31 14.87 27.44 20.27
CA THR A 31 14.59 27.05 18.88
C THR A 31 15.83 26.42 18.28
N PHE A 32 15.66 25.38 17.48
CA PHE A 32 16.73 24.62 16.85
C PHE A 32 16.48 24.51 15.35
N GLU A 33 17.54 24.62 14.56
CA GLU A 33 17.54 24.25 13.13
C GLU A 33 18.23 22.89 13.03
N ILE A 34 17.48 21.85 12.68
CA ILE A 34 17.99 20.48 12.61
C ILE A 34 18.14 20.08 11.14
N VAL A 35 19.32 19.55 10.80
CA VAL A 35 19.61 18.98 9.48
C VAL A 35 19.93 17.49 9.62
N ALA A 36 19.23 16.63 8.90
CA ALA A 36 19.35 15.17 9.01
C ALA A 36 19.30 14.48 7.64
N GLU A 37 19.91 13.31 7.51
CA GLU A 37 19.71 12.45 6.32
C GLU A 37 18.44 11.59 6.43
N GLU A 38 18.02 11.26 7.66
CA GLU A 38 16.87 10.40 7.95
C GLU A 38 15.76 11.13 8.72
N ASP A 39 14.63 10.45 8.94
CA ASP A 39 13.53 10.95 9.76
C ASP A 39 13.93 11.04 11.23
N VAL A 40 13.57 12.15 11.87
CA VAL A 40 13.84 12.38 13.30
C VAL A 40 12.57 12.50 14.11
N ASP A 41 11.38 12.48 13.47
CA ASP A 41 10.08 12.57 14.12
C ASP A 41 9.93 11.52 15.24
N PRO A 42 10.31 10.23 15.04
CA PRO A 42 10.22 9.23 16.09
C PRO A 42 11.02 9.59 17.34
N TYR A 43 12.20 10.18 17.18
CA TYR A 43 13.06 10.59 18.29
C TYR A 43 12.50 11.80 19.01
N LEU A 44 11.99 12.79 18.28
CA LEU A 44 11.38 13.99 18.88
C LEU A 44 10.14 13.63 19.69
N VAL A 45 9.29 12.74 19.18
CA VAL A 45 8.12 12.23 19.91
C VAL A 45 8.54 11.50 21.16
N ARG A 46 9.52 10.59 21.06
CA ARG A 46 10.02 9.89 22.24
C ARG A 46 10.59 10.86 23.28
N TYR A 47 11.24 11.94 22.85
CA TYR A 47 11.72 12.97 23.76
C TYR A 47 10.55 13.65 24.50
N GLN A 48 9.48 14.04 23.80
CA GLN A 48 8.29 14.64 24.41
C GLN A 48 7.71 13.77 25.53
N LEU A 49 7.56 12.47 25.26
CA LEU A 49 6.99 11.51 26.21
C LEU A 49 7.90 11.28 27.42
N GLU A 50 9.20 11.07 27.18
CA GLU A 50 10.16 10.78 28.26
C GLU A 50 10.42 12.01 29.16
N HIS A 51 10.27 13.23 28.65
CA HIS A 51 10.63 14.47 29.35
C HIS A 51 9.43 15.38 29.66
N ASP A 52 8.21 14.94 29.36
CA ASP A 52 6.95 15.69 29.58
C ASP A 52 7.03 17.14 29.03
N ARG A 53 7.54 17.27 27.81
CA ARG A 53 7.78 18.56 27.15
C ARG A 53 7.10 18.63 25.80
N ALA A 54 6.44 19.75 25.53
CA ALA A 54 5.91 20.03 24.21
C ALA A 54 7.06 20.37 23.25
N LEU A 55 7.09 19.72 22.10
CA LEU A 55 7.94 20.05 20.99
C LEU A 55 7.06 20.34 19.77
N GLU A 56 7.35 21.43 19.08
CA GLU A 56 6.70 21.77 17.81
C GLU A 56 7.77 21.86 16.73
N TRP A 57 7.56 21.20 15.60
CA TRP A 57 8.49 21.32 14.48
C TRP A 57 7.79 21.44 13.13
N GLU A 58 8.44 22.17 12.23
CA GLU A 58 8.02 22.37 10.86
C GLU A 58 9.18 22.07 9.91
N TYR A 59 8.92 21.31 8.85
CA TYR A 59 9.91 21.02 7.82
C TYR A 59 10.01 22.18 6.83
N ASP A 60 11.23 22.61 6.50
CA ASP A 60 11.47 23.65 5.50
C ASP A 60 10.86 23.29 4.13
N HIS A 61 10.88 21.99 3.80
CA HIS A 61 10.31 21.45 2.58
C HIS A 61 9.95 19.97 2.80
N PRO A 62 8.76 19.51 2.35
CA PRO A 62 8.28 18.13 2.57
C PRO A 62 9.20 17.05 1.96
N ASP A 63 9.92 17.44 0.90
CA ASP A 63 10.64 16.52 0.01
C ASP A 63 12.14 16.80 -0.12
N ALA A 64 12.67 17.84 0.54
CA ALA A 64 14.06 18.20 0.34
C ALA A 64 14.99 17.24 1.11
N GLU A 65 16.08 16.87 0.45
CA GLU A 65 17.19 16.13 1.03
C GLU A 65 18.45 17.00 0.93
N PRO A 66 19.21 17.19 2.03
CA PRO A 66 18.96 16.67 3.37
C PRO A 66 17.76 17.32 4.04
N ARG A 67 17.13 16.61 4.99
CA ARG A 67 15.95 17.10 5.71
C ARG A 67 16.35 18.27 6.59
N LYS A 68 15.52 19.30 6.57
CA LYS A 68 15.69 20.48 7.41
C LYS A 68 14.38 20.79 8.10
N LEU A 69 14.43 20.92 9.42
CA LEU A 69 13.28 21.29 10.22
C LEU A 69 13.67 22.37 11.23
N GLN A 70 12.70 23.22 11.54
CA GLN A 70 12.77 24.14 12.66
C GLN A 70 12.01 23.52 13.82
N LEU A 71 12.70 23.30 14.94
CA LEU A 71 12.14 22.77 16.17
C LEU A 71 12.04 23.88 17.21
N SER A 72 10.92 23.97 17.91
CA SER A 72 10.70 24.86 19.04
C SER A 72 10.39 24.04 20.29
N VAL A 73 11.07 24.37 21.38
CA VAL A 73 10.83 23.75 22.68
C VAL A 73 9.75 24.55 23.39
N GLY A 74 8.61 23.91 23.66
CA GLY A 74 7.51 24.47 24.41
C GLY A 74 7.67 24.32 25.92
N ASP A 75 6.60 24.64 26.63
CA ASP A 75 6.44 24.34 28.05
C ASP A 75 6.12 22.83 28.25
N LEU A 76 5.63 22.46 29.43
CA LEU A 76 5.13 21.09 29.68
C LEU A 76 3.99 20.75 28.70
N LEU A 77 3.77 19.46 28.44
CA LEU A 77 2.69 19.02 27.58
C LEU A 77 1.33 19.50 28.10
N ASP A 78 0.58 20.24 27.27
CA ASP A 78 -0.81 20.61 27.53
C ASP A 78 -1.72 19.44 27.15
N GLY A 79 -1.67 18.35 27.92
CA GLY A 79 -2.42 17.11 27.66
C GLY A 79 -1.71 15.88 28.20
N GLU A 80 -2.31 14.70 28.02
CA GLU A 80 -1.67 13.42 28.40
C GLU A 80 -0.62 12.97 27.38
N PHE A 81 -0.69 13.48 26.14
CA PHE A 81 0.09 12.98 25.01
C PHE A 81 0.72 14.10 24.16
N GLY A 82 1.91 13.83 23.62
CA GLY A 82 2.58 14.70 22.65
C GLY A 82 1.85 14.76 21.30
N THR A 83 1.92 15.89 20.60
CA THR A 83 1.31 16.06 19.27
C THR A 83 2.32 15.81 18.15
N ILE A 84 1.86 15.19 17.07
CA ILE A 84 2.61 14.92 15.85
C ILE A 84 1.81 15.45 14.66
N ASP A 85 2.38 16.42 13.94
CA ASP A 85 1.80 16.89 12.69
C ASP A 85 2.49 16.26 11.49
N VAL A 86 1.72 15.49 10.71
CA VAL A 86 2.24 14.77 9.55
C VAL A 86 1.73 15.33 8.22
N ARG A 87 1.03 16.47 8.24
CA ARG A 87 0.40 17.06 7.04
C ARG A 87 1.43 17.39 5.96
N ASP A 88 2.60 17.85 6.38
CA ASP A 88 3.71 18.18 5.49
C ASP A 88 4.60 16.96 5.17
N LEU A 89 4.31 15.78 5.73
CA LEU A 89 5.02 14.56 5.37
C LEU A 89 4.42 13.91 4.12
N LYS A 90 5.29 13.41 3.24
CA LYS A 90 4.88 12.54 2.12
C LYS A 90 4.10 11.32 2.61
N PRO A 91 3.05 10.89 1.89
CA PRO A 91 2.23 9.74 2.28
C PRO A 91 3.00 8.43 2.54
N GLN A 92 4.08 8.17 1.80
CA GLN A 92 4.87 6.94 1.97
C GLN A 92 5.62 6.91 3.30
N ARG A 93 6.21 8.05 3.70
CA ARG A 93 7.03 8.17 4.92
C ARG A 93 6.19 8.31 6.19
N ARG A 94 5.06 9.02 6.08
CA ARG A 94 4.10 9.23 7.16
C ARG A 94 3.75 7.92 7.88
N HIS A 95 3.50 6.85 7.12
CA HIS A 95 3.09 5.58 7.70
C HIS A 95 4.23 4.87 8.43
N GLU A 96 5.43 4.86 7.85
CA GLU A 96 6.62 4.25 8.45
C GLU A 96 6.95 4.90 9.79
N ALA A 97 7.03 6.24 9.83
CA ALA A 97 7.30 6.99 11.05
C ALA A 97 6.25 6.72 12.14
N LEU A 98 4.95 6.73 11.79
CA LEU A 98 3.88 6.51 12.76
C LEU A 98 3.86 5.09 13.33
N LEU A 99 4.21 4.09 12.52
CA LEU A 99 4.36 2.71 13.00
C LEU A 99 5.54 2.57 13.96
N GLU A 100 6.69 3.15 13.61
CA GLU A 100 7.88 3.15 14.45
C GLU A 100 7.61 3.81 15.81
N ILE A 101 6.96 4.97 15.80
CA ILE A 101 6.54 5.67 17.02
C ILE A 101 5.65 4.76 17.89
N PHE A 102 4.59 4.18 17.31
CA PHE A 102 3.66 3.35 18.06
C PHE A 102 4.32 2.09 18.64
N ASN A 103 5.21 1.45 17.89
CA ASN A 103 5.97 0.28 18.32
C ASN A 103 6.83 0.59 19.55
N GLY A 104 7.40 1.80 19.60
CA GLY A 104 8.23 2.28 20.71
C GLY A 104 7.46 2.73 21.96
N LEU A 105 6.13 2.79 21.94
CA LEU A 105 5.32 3.18 23.10
C LEU A 105 5.29 2.08 24.17
N ASP A 106 5.35 2.50 25.43
CA ASP A 106 5.03 1.68 26.59
C ASP A 106 3.49 1.61 26.80
N ALA A 107 3.04 0.71 27.68
CA ALA A 107 1.61 0.60 27.98
C ALA A 107 1.09 1.87 28.70
N SER A 108 -0.04 2.40 28.23
CA SER A 108 -0.65 3.69 28.60
C SER A 108 0.10 4.92 28.08
N GLU A 109 1.06 4.76 27.16
CA GLU A 109 1.62 5.88 26.39
C GLU A 109 0.87 6.05 25.07
N GLY A 110 0.92 7.26 24.51
CA GLY A 110 0.20 7.64 23.32
C GLY A 110 0.69 8.94 22.71
N PHE A 111 0.11 9.32 21.58
CA PHE A 111 0.37 10.58 20.89
C PHE A 111 -0.89 11.07 20.15
N VAL A 112 -0.98 12.37 19.93
CA VAL A 112 -2.02 13.00 19.11
C VAL A 112 -1.50 13.18 17.69
N LEU A 113 -2.11 12.49 16.73
CA LEU A 113 -1.84 12.61 15.31
C LEU A 113 -2.67 13.75 14.68
N VAL A 114 -2.01 14.68 13.99
CA VAL A 114 -2.64 15.70 13.14
C VAL A 114 -2.41 15.35 11.68
N ASN A 115 -3.50 15.14 10.93
CA ASN A 115 -3.47 14.67 9.55
C ASN A 115 -4.35 15.55 8.63
N ASP A 116 -4.07 15.57 7.34
CA ASP A 116 -4.81 16.34 6.32
C ASP A 116 -6.06 15.60 5.81
N HIS A 117 -6.16 14.32 6.13
CA HIS A 117 -7.28 13.44 5.80
C HIS A 117 -7.60 12.49 6.96
N ASP A 118 -8.70 11.75 6.86
CA ASP A 118 -9.08 10.77 7.88
C ASP A 118 -8.03 9.64 8.01
N PRO A 119 -7.33 9.49 9.15
CA PRO A 119 -6.29 8.48 9.34
C PRO A 119 -6.86 7.10 9.72
N LYS A 120 -8.15 6.85 9.53
CA LYS A 120 -8.78 5.53 9.76
C LYS A 120 -8.03 4.32 9.16
N PRO A 121 -7.36 4.41 7.99
CA PRO A 121 -6.52 3.30 7.51
C PRO A 121 -5.34 2.96 8.44
N LEU A 122 -4.81 3.90 9.23
CA LEU A 122 -3.77 3.66 10.22
C LEU A 122 -4.35 2.91 11.45
N TYR A 123 -5.55 3.28 11.89
CA TYR A 123 -6.25 2.56 12.98
C TYR A 123 -6.36 1.07 12.69
N HIS A 124 -6.81 0.72 11.48
CA HIS A 124 -6.97 -0.68 11.08
C HIS A 124 -5.64 -1.43 11.04
N GLU A 125 -4.55 -0.76 10.72
CA GLU A 125 -3.20 -1.32 10.69
C GLU A 125 -2.69 -1.61 12.10
N LEU A 126 -2.67 -0.59 12.96
CA LEU A 126 -2.25 -0.72 14.35
C LEU A 126 -3.09 -1.76 15.09
N SER A 127 -4.42 -1.70 14.95
CA SER A 127 -5.35 -2.65 15.59
C SER A 127 -5.17 -4.09 15.10
N SER A 128 -4.56 -4.28 13.93
CA SER A 128 -4.31 -5.60 13.39
C SER A 128 -2.94 -6.14 13.81
N MET A 129 -1.92 -5.28 13.90
CA MET A 129 -0.58 -5.65 14.38
C MET A 129 -0.53 -5.88 15.89
N HIS A 130 -1.18 -5.00 16.67
CA HIS A 130 -1.11 -5.01 18.13
C HIS A 130 -2.38 -5.56 18.79
N GLY A 131 -3.41 -5.88 18.01
CA GLY A 131 -4.68 -6.40 18.51
C GLY A 131 -5.50 -5.33 19.24
N ASP A 132 -6.20 -5.74 20.29
CA ASP A 132 -7.16 -4.89 21.03
C ASP A 132 -6.49 -3.92 22.03
N VAL A 133 -5.17 -3.66 21.89
CA VAL A 133 -4.42 -2.72 22.74
C VAL A 133 -4.30 -1.31 22.14
N VAL A 134 -4.99 -1.05 21.04
CA VAL A 134 -4.94 0.26 20.35
C VAL A 134 -6.16 1.09 20.75
N GLY A 135 -5.91 2.08 21.60
CA GLY A 135 -6.83 3.18 21.88
C GLY A 135 -6.87 4.15 20.71
N TRP A 136 -8.07 4.59 20.33
CA TRP A 136 -8.27 5.47 19.19
C TRP A 136 -9.45 6.40 19.43
N GLU A 137 -9.17 7.68 19.68
CA GLU A 137 -10.17 8.71 19.90
C GLU A 137 -9.95 9.89 18.95
N TYR A 138 -11.03 10.40 18.37
CA TYR A 138 -10.92 11.58 17.51
C TYR A 138 -11.23 12.82 18.32
N GLU A 139 -10.25 13.70 18.47
CA GLU A 139 -10.45 15.04 19.01
C GLU A 139 -11.18 15.94 18.02
N ASN A 140 -10.83 15.81 16.73
CA ASN A 140 -11.40 16.64 15.66
C ASN A 140 -11.62 15.84 14.37
N LYS A 141 -12.79 16.05 13.76
CA LYS A 141 -13.19 15.52 12.45
C LYS A 141 -13.78 16.65 11.59
N GLY A 142 -12.95 17.37 10.83
CA GLY A 142 -13.46 18.36 9.87
C GLY A 142 -12.48 19.45 9.44
N ASP A 143 -12.84 20.19 8.39
CA ASP A 143 -12.16 21.40 7.90
C ASP A 143 -10.68 21.25 7.47
N GLY A 144 -10.28 20.08 6.99
CA GLY A 144 -8.92 19.85 6.45
C GLY A 144 -7.86 19.54 7.52
N GLU A 145 -8.28 19.38 8.77
CA GLU A 145 -7.44 18.93 9.88
C GLU A 145 -8.16 17.80 10.65
N TRP A 146 -7.49 16.67 10.79
CA TRP A 146 -7.95 15.52 11.54
C TRP A 146 -7.03 15.31 12.72
N ARG A 147 -7.56 15.43 13.93
CA ARG A 147 -6.80 15.20 15.17
C ARG A 147 -7.28 13.92 15.82
N VAL A 148 -6.36 13.00 16.05
CA VAL A 148 -6.65 11.68 16.61
C VAL A 148 -5.66 11.36 17.71
N GLU A 149 -6.19 11.07 18.88
CA GLU A 149 -5.46 10.50 19.99
C GLU A 149 -5.28 8.99 19.77
N ILE A 150 -4.03 8.55 19.79
CA ILE A 150 -3.64 7.16 19.61
C ILE A 150 -2.91 6.72 20.86
N GLU A 151 -3.44 5.71 21.54
CA GLU A 151 -2.90 5.20 22.81
C GLU A 151 -2.58 3.71 22.68
N LYS A 152 -1.49 3.26 23.30
CA LYS A 152 -1.21 1.83 23.51
C LYS A 152 -1.74 1.41 24.88
N THR A 153 -2.97 0.91 24.95
CA THR A 153 -3.70 0.67 26.21
C THR A 153 -3.21 -0.53 27.02
N GLY A 154 -2.18 -1.26 26.55
CA GLY A 154 -1.66 -2.46 27.21
C GLY A 154 -0.41 -3.02 26.53
N GLU A 155 0.26 -3.97 27.19
CA GLU A 155 1.35 -4.73 26.59
C GLU A 155 0.81 -5.58 25.43
N SER A 156 1.29 -5.33 24.22
CA SER A 156 0.90 -6.10 23.04
C SER A 156 1.55 -7.49 23.06
N GLU A 157 0.78 -8.56 22.87
CA GLU A 157 1.31 -9.90 22.52
C GLU A 157 1.74 -9.99 21.03
N ALA A 158 2.15 -8.86 20.42
CA ALA A 158 2.59 -8.83 19.03
C ALA A 158 3.88 -9.64 18.91
N GLU A 159 3.81 -10.77 18.21
CA GLU A 159 4.96 -11.58 17.88
C GLU A 159 5.96 -10.73 17.08
N ASP A 160 7.13 -10.52 17.67
CA ASP A 160 8.33 -10.04 17.00
C ASP A 160 8.75 -11.12 15.98
N GLY A 161 8.22 -11.02 14.78
CA GLY A 161 8.46 -11.93 13.66
C GLY A 161 8.58 -11.13 12.36
N ASP A 162 9.15 -11.76 11.33
CA ASP A 162 9.46 -11.20 9.99
C ASP A 162 8.28 -10.53 9.22
N VAL A 163 7.12 -10.35 9.86
CA VAL A 163 5.91 -9.69 9.36
C VAL A 163 5.98 -8.20 9.69
N VAL A 164 6.25 -7.38 8.67
CA VAL A 164 6.33 -5.92 8.73
C VAL A 164 4.96 -5.27 9.01
N THR A 165 3.87 -5.87 8.54
CA THR A 165 2.50 -5.36 8.78
C THR A 165 1.48 -6.49 8.67
N SER A 166 0.53 -6.61 9.61
CA SER A 166 -0.56 -7.59 9.59
C SER A 166 -1.91 -6.89 9.45
N TYR A 167 -2.84 -7.44 8.66
CA TYR A 167 -4.07 -6.75 8.27
C TYR A 167 -5.33 -7.64 8.24
N ASP A 168 -6.28 -7.42 9.17
CA ASP A 168 -7.60 -8.08 9.12
C ASP A 168 -8.57 -7.40 8.14
N VAL A 169 -8.57 -7.89 6.90
CA VAL A 169 -9.41 -7.36 5.82
C VAL A 169 -10.90 -7.59 6.06
N ARG A 170 -11.29 -8.43 7.04
CA ARG A 170 -12.71 -8.63 7.41
C ARG A 170 -13.30 -7.36 8.02
N LYS A 171 -12.48 -6.53 8.67
CA LYS A 171 -12.87 -5.25 9.29
C LYS A 171 -13.00 -4.10 8.28
N ILE A 172 -12.57 -4.30 7.03
CA ILE A 172 -12.57 -3.29 5.97
C ILE A 172 -13.79 -3.47 5.04
N PRO A 173 -14.46 -2.38 4.59
CA PRO A 173 -15.47 -2.43 3.54
C PRO A 173 -14.95 -3.13 2.28
N LYS A 174 -15.75 -4.03 1.68
CA LYS A 174 -15.29 -4.90 0.58
C LYS A 174 -14.67 -4.13 -0.60
N GLN A 175 -15.17 -2.94 -0.92
CA GLN A 175 -14.71 -2.12 -2.03
C GLN A 175 -13.32 -1.50 -1.77
N GLU A 176 -12.92 -1.35 -0.52
CA GLU A 176 -11.67 -0.70 -0.12
C GLU A 176 -10.55 -1.72 0.13
N ARG A 177 -10.87 -3.02 0.28
CA ARG A 177 -9.91 -4.07 0.63
C ARG A 177 -8.71 -4.13 -0.32
N HIS A 178 -8.95 -4.38 -1.61
CA HIS A 178 -7.85 -4.58 -2.56
C HIS A 178 -7.03 -3.29 -2.78
N PRO A 179 -7.63 -2.10 -2.97
CA PRO A 179 -6.88 -0.85 -3.06
C PRO A 179 -5.96 -0.61 -1.86
N THR A 180 -6.46 -0.81 -0.64
CA THR A 180 -5.67 -0.64 0.59
C THR A 180 -4.52 -1.63 0.65
N ILE A 181 -4.76 -2.91 0.36
CA ILE A 181 -3.72 -3.95 0.38
C ILE A 181 -2.61 -3.65 -0.65
N HIS A 182 -2.97 -3.22 -1.86
CA HIS A 182 -2.00 -2.83 -2.89
C HIS A 182 -1.20 -1.57 -2.55
N HIS A 183 -1.85 -0.59 -1.93
CA HIS A 183 -1.18 0.62 -1.47
C HIS A 183 -0.14 0.29 -0.39
N ARG A 184 -0.54 -0.52 0.59
CA ARG A 184 0.30 -0.98 1.71
C ARG A 184 1.49 -1.81 1.21
N TYR A 185 1.26 -2.82 0.39
CA TYR A 185 2.34 -3.62 -0.20
C TYR A 185 3.37 -2.77 -0.98
N GLY A 186 2.91 -1.67 -1.61
CA GLY A 186 3.80 -0.73 -2.29
C GLY A 186 4.79 -0.01 -1.36
N MET A 187 4.41 0.19 -0.10
CA MET A 187 5.21 0.90 0.91
C MET A 187 6.13 -0.01 1.72
N ILE A 188 5.98 -1.33 1.61
CA ILE A 188 6.85 -2.27 2.31
C ILE A 188 8.25 -2.26 1.67
N PRO A 189 9.34 -2.23 2.46
CA PRO A 189 10.70 -2.36 1.95
C PRO A 189 10.94 -3.74 1.32
N GLU A 190 11.95 -3.86 0.47
CA GLU A 190 12.31 -5.17 -0.08
C GLU A 190 12.73 -6.14 1.03
N GLY A 191 12.26 -7.39 0.96
CA GLY A 191 12.42 -8.40 2.00
C GLY A 191 11.32 -8.38 3.08
N GLY A 192 10.49 -7.34 3.14
CA GLY A 192 9.42 -7.25 4.13
C GLY A 192 8.21 -8.14 3.81
N THR A 193 7.57 -8.68 4.86
CA THR A 193 6.37 -9.53 4.74
C THR A 193 5.11 -8.81 5.24
N MET A 194 4.04 -8.85 4.44
CA MET A 194 2.70 -8.42 4.85
C MET A 194 1.84 -9.62 5.19
N GLU A 195 1.18 -9.64 6.34
CA GLU A 195 0.12 -10.59 6.65
C GLU A 195 -1.27 -10.00 6.33
N ILE A 196 -2.15 -10.80 5.73
CA ILE A 196 -3.57 -10.48 5.59
C ILE A 196 -4.43 -11.59 6.21
N ILE A 197 -5.46 -11.20 6.96
CA ILE A 197 -6.47 -12.09 7.54
C ILE A 197 -7.80 -11.90 6.80
N ALA A 198 -8.13 -12.84 5.92
CA ALA A 198 -9.30 -12.80 5.07
C ALA A 198 -10.39 -13.78 5.53
N PRO A 199 -11.68 -13.57 5.18
CA PRO A 199 -12.74 -14.51 5.55
C PRO A 199 -12.66 -15.84 4.78
N HIS A 200 -11.89 -15.88 3.70
CA HIS A 200 -11.62 -17.03 2.84
C HIS A 200 -10.31 -16.80 2.08
N GLU A 201 -9.82 -17.81 1.38
CA GLU A 201 -8.66 -17.68 0.49
C GLU A 201 -8.89 -16.55 -0.53
N PRO A 202 -8.05 -15.50 -0.57
CA PRO A 202 -8.29 -14.34 -1.43
C PRO A 202 -7.67 -14.55 -2.82
N ARG A 203 -8.18 -15.53 -3.57
CA ARG A 203 -7.70 -15.86 -4.93
C ARG A 203 -7.71 -14.68 -5.90
N PRO A 204 -8.75 -13.82 -5.94
CA PRO A 204 -8.76 -12.67 -6.84
C PRO A 204 -7.62 -11.69 -6.53
N LEU A 205 -7.38 -11.43 -5.25
CA LEU A 205 -6.26 -10.59 -4.80
C LEU A 205 -4.91 -11.19 -5.18
N ARG A 206 -4.72 -12.51 -5.03
CA ARG A 206 -3.50 -13.19 -5.47
C ARG A 206 -3.24 -13.00 -6.97
N GLN A 207 -4.29 -13.11 -7.78
CA GLN A 207 -4.19 -12.91 -9.23
C GLN A 207 -3.85 -11.45 -9.57
N GLU A 208 -4.43 -10.48 -8.86
CA GLU A 208 -4.09 -9.06 -9.00
C GLU A 208 -2.61 -8.80 -8.65
N PHE A 209 -2.11 -9.44 -7.59
CA PHE A 209 -0.70 -9.37 -7.22
C PHE A 209 0.21 -9.98 -8.29
N GLN A 210 -0.13 -11.16 -8.82
CA GLN A 210 0.64 -11.79 -9.91
C GLN A 210 0.69 -10.91 -11.16
N GLN A 211 -0.41 -10.22 -11.49
CA GLN A 211 -0.45 -9.34 -12.66
C GLN A 211 0.31 -8.03 -12.46
N LYS A 212 0.31 -7.50 -11.23
CA LYS A 212 0.87 -6.17 -10.93
C LYS A 212 2.34 -6.22 -10.52
N TYR A 213 2.75 -7.28 -9.84
CA TYR A 213 4.09 -7.44 -9.26
C TYR A 213 4.83 -8.67 -9.82
N SER A 214 4.21 -9.45 -10.71
CA SER A 214 4.83 -10.63 -11.35
C SER A 214 5.46 -11.57 -10.32
N ASP A 215 6.76 -11.88 -10.43
CA ASP A 215 7.47 -12.75 -9.50
C ASP A 215 8.24 -11.98 -8.42
N SER A 216 7.98 -10.67 -8.27
CA SER A 216 8.64 -9.83 -7.26
C SER A 216 8.00 -9.97 -5.87
N PHE A 217 7.24 -11.04 -5.64
CA PHE A 217 6.61 -11.34 -4.36
C PHE A 217 6.47 -12.84 -4.14
N GLU A 218 6.35 -13.22 -2.88
CA GLU A 218 6.00 -14.57 -2.44
C GLU A 218 4.62 -14.55 -1.78
N TRP A 219 3.86 -15.62 -1.98
CA TRP A 219 2.50 -15.76 -1.43
C TRP A 219 2.38 -17.09 -0.70
N GLU A 220 2.21 -17.02 0.62
CA GLU A 220 2.08 -18.18 1.49
C GLU A 220 0.75 -18.13 2.24
N ILE A 221 0.05 -19.27 2.34
CA ILE A 221 -1.13 -19.40 3.20
C ILE A 221 -0.66 -20.04 4.50
N VAL A 222 -0.62 -19.25 5.57
CA VAL A 222 -0.03 -19.65 6.85
C VAL A 222 -1.01 -20.45 7.71
N ASP A 223 -2.28 -20.03 7.73
CA ASP A 223 -3.34 -20.74 8.46
C ASP A 223 -4.66 -20.60 7.72
N GLN A 224 -5.48 -21.65 7.75
CA GLN A 224 -6.80 -21.65 7.13
C GLN A 224 -7.83 -22.39 7.99
N LYS A 225 -8.80 -21.62 8.47
CA LYS A 225 -9.96 -22.06 9.24
C LYS A 225 -11.25 -21.53 8.59
N PRO A 226 -12.43 -22.12 8.87
CA PRO A 226 -13.69 -21.59 8.36
C PRO A 226 -13.90 -20.13 8.80
N GLY A 227 -13.95 -19.19 7.86
CA GLY A 227 -14.12 -17.75 8.15
C GLY A 227 -12.83 -16.99 8.47
N GLU A 228 -11.68 -17.64 8.41
CA GLU A 228 -10.37 -17.03 8.67
C GLU A 228 -9.26 -17.69 7.84
N CYS A 229 -8.62 -16.93 6.97
CA CYS A 229 -7.52 -17.36 6.12
C CYS A 229 -6.40 -16.34 6.27
N ARG A 230 -5.28 -16.76 6.85
CA ARG A 230 -4.07 -15.95 7.03
C ARG A 230 -3.14 -16.18 5.86
N VAL A 231 -2.70 -15.09 5.23
CA VAL A 231 -1.81 -15.13 4.07
C VAL A 231 -0.64 -14.19 4.31
N HIS A 232 0.57 -14.66 4.08
CA HIS A 232 1.78 -13.84 4.04
C HIS A 232 2.13 -13.50 2.59
N ILE A 233 2.46 -12.23 2.37
CA ILE A 233 2.87 -11.67 1.08
C ILE A 233 4.22 -10.99 1.29
N THR A 234 5.29 -11.65 0.89
CA THR A 234 6.66 -11.15 1.07
C THR A 234 7.14 -10.47 -0.19
N LYS A 235 7.68 -9.25 -0.08
CA LYS A 235 8.25 -8.52 -1.21
C LYS A 235 9.66 -9.02 -1.47
N ARG A 236 9.91 -9.61 -2.65
CA ARG A 236 11.27 -10.06 -3.02
C ARG A 236 12.08 -8.88 -3.55
N GLY A 237 13.28 -8.69 -3.03
CA GLY A 237 14.27 -7.82 -3.66
C GLY A 237 14.89 -8.50 -4.88
N GLU A 238 15.37 -7.72 -5.85
CA GLU A 238 16.03 -8.26 -7.05
C GLU A 238 17.27 -9.10 -6.66
N THR A 239 17.09 -10.42 -6.55
CA THR A 239 18.17 -11.38 -6.73
C THR A 239 17.66 -12.60 -7.51
N ASP A 240 18.17 -12.68 -8.74
CA ASP A 240 18.38 -13.83 -9.62
C ASP A 240 17.26 -14.88 -9.82
N ASN A 241 16.66 -14.79 -11.01
CA ASN A 241 16.27 -15.87 -11.93
C ASN A 241 15.91 -17.25 -11.35
N ALA A 242 14.64 -17.60 -11.49
CA ALA A 242 14.26 -18.96 -11.88
C ALA A 242 13.11 -18.89 -12.89
N GLU A 243 13.43 -19.27 -14.14
CA GLU A 243 12.49 -19.48 -15.24
C GLU A 243 11.32 -20.36 -14.81
N THR A 244 10.09 -19.98 -15.15
CA THR A 244 9.07 -20.95 -15.52
C THR A 244 8.24 -20.47 -16.71
N ASP A 245 8.37 -21.27 -17.76
CA ASP A 245 7.60 -21.35 -18.99
C ASP A 245 6.15 -21.78 -18.70
N ASP A 246 5.14 -21.10 -19.28
CA ASP A 246 3.89 -21.77 -19.67
C ASP A 246 3.08 -20.99 -20.74
N GLY A 247 2.95 -21.59 -21.93
CA GLY A 247 1.65 -21.71 -22.60
C GLY A 247 1.12 -20.59 -23.51
N SER A 248 1.90 -20.05 -24.44
CA SER A 248 1.35 -19.15 -25.49
C SER A 248 0.55 -19.93 -26.54
N THR A 249 -0.78 -19.75 -26.56
CA THR A 249 -1.62 -20.12 -27.71
C THR A 249 -1.64 -18.95 -28.69
N SER A 250 -1.06 -19.13 -29.88
CA SER A 250 -0.90 -18.09 -30.90
C SER A 250 -2.22 -17.70 -31.56
N LEU A 251 -2.63 -16.43 -31.44
CA LEU A 251 -3.77 -15.82 -32.15
C LEU A 251 -3.34 -15.30 -33.54
N GLU A 252 -4.22 -15.43 -34.54
CA GLU A 252 -4.02 -14.82 -35.87
C GLU A 252 -4.39 -13.33 -35.83
N ILE A 253 -3.42 -12.45 -36.12
CA ILE A 253 -3.64 -11.00 -36.12
C ILE A 253 -4.23 -10.58 -37.46
N ILE A 254 -5.50 -10.20 -37.49
CA ILE A 254 -6.22 -9.86 -38.73
C ILE A 254 -6.20 -8.37 -39.06
N GLU A 255 -5.96 -7.50 -38.08
CA GLU A 255 -5.95 -6.04 -38.27
C GLU A 255 -5.06 -5.31 -37.23
N GLU A 256 -4.54 -4.13 -37.59
CA GLU A 256 -4.01 -3.13 -36.65
C GLU A 256 -4.97 -1.92 -36.64
N LEU A 257 -5.61 -1.69 -35.49
CA LEU A 257 -6.60 -0.64 -35.28
C LEU A 257 -5.95 0.55 -34.54
N ASP A 258 -5.56 1.57 -35.28
CA ASP A 258 -5.09 2.84 -34.72
C ASP A 258 -6.27 3.79 -34.44
N VAL A 259 -6.45 4.17 -33.18
CA VAL A 259 -7.56 5.03 -32.73
C VAL A 259 -7.12 6.42 -32.29
N ARG A 260 -5.84 6.76 -32.41
CA ARG A 260 -5.28 8.03 -31.89
C ARG A 260 -5.92 9.26 -32.53
N ASP A 261 -6.25 9.18 -33.81
CA ASP A 261 -6.88 10.28 -34.56
C ASP A 261 -8.42 10.31 -34.47
N LEU A 262 -9.04 9.35 -33.76
CA LEU A 262 -10.49 9.28 -33.60
C LEU A 262 -10.96 10.08 -32.37
N PRO A 263 -12.13 10.75 -32.43
CA PRO A 263 -12.76 11.36 -31.26
C PRO A 263 -13.04 10.31 -30.15
N PRO A 264 -12.90 10.64 -28.84
CA PRO A 264 -13.03 9.69 -27.74
C PRO A 264 -14.30 8.82 -27.73
N ALA A 265 -15.43 9.40 -28.16
CA ALA A 265 -16.70 8.68 -28.24
C ALA A 265 -16.69 7.60 -29.34
N GLN A 266 -16.00 7.84 -30.46
CA GLN A 266 -15.91 6.91 -31.59
C GLN A 266 -14.85 5.81 -31.37
N ARG A 267 -13.84 6.07 -30.51
CA ARG A 267 -12.81 5.10 -30.17
C ARG A 267 -13.42 3.84 -29.57
N HIS A 268 -14.25 4.00 -28.54
CA HIS A 268 -14.89 2.86 -27.85
C HIS A 268 -15.76 2.06 -28.82
N GLU A 269 -16.69 2.71 -29.52
CA GLU A 269 -17.59 2.06 -30.48
C GLU A 269 -16.81 1.21 -31.49
N LYS A 270 -15.79 1.78 -32.12
CA LYS A 270 -14.98 1.08 -33.12
C LYS A 270 -14.19 -0.11 -32.54
N ILE A 271 -13.65 0.02 -31.33
CA ILE A 271 -12.89 -1.05 -30.67
C ILE A 271 -13.80 -2.23 -30.30
N PHE A 272 -15.00 -1.96 -29.81
CA PHE A 272 -15.97 -3.00 -29.46
C PHE A 272 -16.57 -3.66 -30.70
N ASP A 273 -16.83 -2.90 -31.77
CA ASP A 273 -17.26 -3.46 -33.06
C ASP A 273 -16.18 -4.38 -33.64
N SER A 274 -14.92 -3.93 -33.69
CA SER A 274 -13.79 -4.76 -34.14
C SER A 274 -13.65 -6.04 -33.32
N TYR A 275 -13.90 -6.00 -32.01
CA TYR A 275 -13.89 -7.19 -31.17
C TYR A 275 -15.10 -8.10 -31.39
N ALA A 276 -16.29 -7.54 -31.58
CA ALA A 276 -17.52 -8.28 -31.85
C ALA A 276 -17.40 -9.11 -33.13
N ASP A 277 -16.76 -8.54 -34.15
CA ASP A 277 -16.55 -9.17 -35.47
C ASP A 277 -15.50 -10.30 -35.48
N LEU A 278 -14.65 -10.42 -34.45
CA LEU A 278 -13.66 -11.50 -34.36
C LEU A 278 -14.31 -12.88 -34.23
N THR A 279 -13.76 -13.87 -34.94
CA THR A 279 -14.01 -15.29 -34.70
C THR A 279 -12.97 -15.90 -33.75
N GLY A 280 -13.23 -17.11 -33.24
CA GLY A 280 -12.32 -17.80 -32.34
C GLY A 280 -11.01 -18.15 -33.03
N GLY A 281 -9.88 -17.75 -32.44
CA GLY A 281 -8.54 -17.84 -33.00
C GLY A 281 -7.99 -16.51 -33.53
N GLU A 282 -8.83 -15.48 -33.68
CA GLU A 282 -8.45 -14.18 -34.27
C GLU A 282 -8.22 -13.10 -33.21
N GLY A 283 -7.43 -12.09 -33.58
CA GLY A 283 -7.25 -10.87 -32.81
C GLY A 283 -6.82 -9.68 -33.67
N PHE A 284 -6.87 -8.48 -33.10
CA PHE A 284 -6.36 -7.26 -33.72
C PHE A 284 -5.45 -6.51 -32.74
N VAL A 285 -4.54 -5.69 -33.27
CA VAL A 285 -3.66 -4.85 -32.47
C VAL A 285 -4.25 -3.45 -32.35
N LEU A 286 -4.71 -3.06 -31.17
CA LEU A 286 -5.11 -1.69 -30.84
C LEU A 286 -3.86 -0.82 -30.64
N VAL A 287 -3.81 0.34 -31.31
CA VAL A 287 -2.82 1.40 -31.07
C VAL A 287 -3.51 2.61 -30.44
N ASN A 288 -3.10 2.99 -29.22
CA ASN A 288 -3.68 4.09 -28.45
C ASN A 288 -2.61 5.07 -27.95
N ASP A 289 -3.00 6.33 -27.70
CA ASP A 289 -2.13 7.42 -27.25
C ASP A 289 -1.94 7.45 -25.71
N HIS A 290 -2.78 6.72 -24.98
CA HIS A 290 -2.70 6.53 -23.53
C HIS A 290 -2.95 5.06 -23.17
N ASP A 291 -2.66 4.68 -21.93
CA ASP A 291 -2.88 3.32 -21.44
C ASP A 291 -4.38 2.97 -21.51
N PRO A 292 -4.79 1.95 -22.31
CA PRO A 292 -6.19 1.54 -22.44
C PRO A 292 -6.67 0.67 -21.26
N LYS A 293 -6.06 0.73 -20.09
CA LYS A 293 -6.48 0.02 -18.87
C LYS A 293 -8.00 0.10 -18.56
N PRO A 294 -8.69 1.25 -18.71
CA PRO A 294 -10.14 1.28 -18.53
C PRO A 294 -10.91 0.38 -19.52
N LEU A 295 -10.46 0.29 -20.77
CA LEU A 295 -11.02 -0.60 -21.80
C LEU A 295 -10.80 -2.08 -21.44
N TYR A 296 -9.63 -2.43 -20.89
CA TYR A 296 -9.38 -3.78 -20.40
C TYR A 296 -10.41 -4.21 -19.36
N HIS A 297 -10.68 -3.37 -18.37
CA HIS A 297 -11.68 -3.67 -17.33
C HIS A 297 -13.10 -3.83 -17.89
N GLN A 298 -13.43 -3.10 -18.96
CA GLN A 298 -14.72 -3.22 -19.61
C GLN A 298 -14.85 -4.53 -20.41
N PHE A 299 -13.81 -4.91 -21.16
CA PHE A 299 -13.79 -6.22 -21.83
C PHE A 299 -13.78 -7.38 -20.84
N ASP A 300 -13.06 -7.28 -19.73
CA ASP A 300 -13.03 -8.33 -18.70
C ASP A 300 -14.41 -8.55 -18.05
N ALA A 301 -15.20 -7.48 -17.90
CA ALA A 301 -16.55 -7.55 -17.34
C ALA A 301 -17.60 -8.06 -18.35
N GLU A 302 -17.45 -7.75 -19.64
CA GLU A 302 -18.48 -7.98 -20.65
C GLU A 302 -18.16 -9.15 -21.61
N ALA A 303 -16.88 -9.46 -21.83
CA ALA A 303 -16.46 -10.48 -22.76
C ALA A 303 -16.41 -11.88 -22.12
N GLY A 304 -16.68 -12.90 -22.94
CA GLY A 304 -16.65 -14.30 -22.52
C GLY A 304 -15.24 -14.83 -22.23
N PRO A 305 -15.12 -16.09 -21.77
CA PRO A 305 -13.84 -16.73 -21.44
C PRO A 305 -12.87 -16.86 -22.62
N GLU A 306 -13.35 -16.69 -23.85
CA GLU A 306 -12.51 -16.59 -25.05
C GLU A 306 -11.67 -15.31 -25.11
N PHE A 307 -11.99 -14.26 -24.35
CA PHE A 307 -11.29 -12.98 -24.41
C PHE A 307 -9.81 -13.10 -24.07
N ARG A 308 -8.96 -12.45 -24.88
CA ARG A 308 -7.52 -12.32 -24.65
C ARG A 308 -7.08 -10.88 -24.84
N TRP A 309 -6.14 -10.49 -23.98
CA TRP A 309 -5.53 -9.17 -23.96
C TRP A 309 -4.03 -9.31 -23.69
N GLU A 310 -3.21 -8.79 -24.59
CA GLU A 310 -1.75 -8.85 -24.47
C GLU A 310 -1.13 -7.52 -24.85
N TYR A 311 -0.35 -6.92 -23.95
CA TYR A 311 0.41 -5.72 -24.27
C TYR A 311 1.60 -6.08 -25.17
N ARG A 312 1.66 -5.44 -26.34
CA ARG A 312 2.80 -5.52 -27.27
C ARG A 312 3.78 -4.37 -27.07
N LYS A 313 3.30 -3.21 -26.60
CA LYS A 313 4.11 -2.02 -26.33
C LYS A 313 3.47 -1.14 -25.26
N LYS A 314 4.28 -0.66 -24.31
CA LYS A 314 3.87 0.23 -23.21
C LYS A 314 4.82 1.42 -23.09
N GLU A 315 4.77 2.35 -24.03
CA GLU A 315 5.59 3.57 -24.00
C GLU A 315 4.68 4.81 -23.90
N PRO A 316 5.09 5.86 -23.16
CA PRO A 316 4.34 7.12 -23.13
C PRO A 316 4.05 7.65 -24.54
N GLY A 317 2.78 7.78 -24.90
CA GLY A 317 2.32 8.25 -26.22
C GLY A 317 2.10 7.16 -27.28
N GLU A 318 2.48 5.91 -27.02
CA GLU A 318 2.19 4.78 -27.92
C GLU A 318 2.01 3.47 -27.13
N PHE A 319 0.76 3.06 -26.97
CA PHE A 319 0.37 1.79 -26.39
C PHE A 319 -0.12 0.87 -27.49
N ARG A 320 0.45 -0.34 -27.56
CA ARG A 320 -0.01 -1.40 -28.48
C ARG A 320 -0.53 -2.57 -27.68
N VAL A 321 -1.74 -3.01 -27.98
CA VAL A 321 -2.41 -4.12 -27.29
C VAL A 321 -3.01 -5.06 -28.31
N LEU A 322 -2.67 -6.35 -28.25
CA LEU A 322 -3.40 -7.39 -28.95
C LEU A 322 -4.68 -7.72 -28.17
N ILE A 323 -5.82 -7.63 -28.85
CA ILE A 323 -7.15 -7.95 -28.34
C ILE A 323 -7.68 -9.09 -29.22
N GLY A 324 -8.12 -10.21 -28.63
CA GLY A 324 -8.53 -11.37 -29.42
C GLY A 324 -9.48 -12.34 -28.73
N LYS A 325 -9.97 -13.33 -29.49
CA LYS A 325 -10.78 -14.45 -29.00
C LYS A 325 -10.03 -15.75 -29.22
N THR A 326 -9.87 -16.59 -28.20
CA THR A 326 -9.36 -17.96 -28.41
C THR A 326 -10.42 -18.88 -28.97
N GLU A 327 -10.02 -19.91 -29.72
CA GLU A 327 -10.93 -20.98 -30.09
C GLU A 327 -11.56 -21.62 -28.83
N THR A 328 -12.89 -21.61 -28.75
CA THR A 328 -13.61 -22.33 -27.70
C THR A 328 -13.54 -23.83 -28.01
N ALA A 329 -12.90 -24.61 -27.14
CA ALA A 329 -13.00 -26.07 -27.20
C ALA A 329 -14.46 -26.49 -26.96
N ALA A 330 -15.15 -26.93 -28.01
CA ALA A 330 -16.54 -27.37 -27.93
C ALA A 330 -16.69 -28.51 -26.90
N ALA A 331 -17.52 -28.29 -25.89
CA ALA A 331 -17.86 -29.26 -24.86
C ALA A 331 -18.50 -30.52 -25.48
N ALA A 332 -17.80 -31.65 -25.44
CA ALA A 332 -18.36 -32.96 -25.69
C ALA A 332 -19.29 -33.35 -24.53
N SER A 333 -20.60 -33.14 -24.70
CA SER A 333 -21.62 -33.73 -23.83
C SER A 333 -21.98 -35.12 -24.36
N GLU A 334 -21.53 -36.18 -23.71
CA GLU A 334 -22.10 -37.53 -23.89
C GLU A 334 -23.04 -37.85 -22.72
N PRO A 335 -24.28 -38.30 -22.96
CA PRO A 335 -25.22 -38.71 -21.91
C PRO A 335 -24.91 -40.15 -21.49
N THR A 336 -24.55 -40.38 -20.22
CA THR A 336 -24.42 -41.74 -19.70
C THR A 336 -25.77 -42.24 -19.19
N GLU A 337 -26.40 -43.14 -19.95
CA GLU A 337 -27.59 -43.90 -19.56
C GLU A 337 -27.31 -44.76 -18.32
N SER A 338 -28.25 -44.71 -17.37
CA SER A 338 -28.32 -45.55 -16.18
C SER A 338 -28.78 -46.95 -16.57
N SER A 339 -27.89 -47.94 -16.48
CA SER A 339 -28.24 -49.37 -16.53
C SER A 339 -28.53 -49.87 -15.12
N GLY A 340 -29.78 -50.30 -14.89
CA GLY A 340 -30.23 -50.92 -13.63
C GLY A 340 -29.71 -52.35 -13.44
N PRO A 341 -29.73 -52.88 -12.20
CA PRO A 341 -29.11 -54.15 -11.87
C PRO A 341 -30.02 -55.35 -12.23
N PRO A 342 -29.47 -56.56 -12.41
CA PRO A 342 -30.26 -57.73 -12.73
C PRO A 342 -30.81 -58.39 -11.44
N PHE A 343 -32.10 -58.66 -11.40
CA PHE A 343 -32.70 -59.80 -10.68
C PHE A 343 -33.96 -60.28 -11.38
#